data_AF-A0A843CYU6-F1
#
_entry.id   AF-A0A843CYU6-F1
#
_cell.length_a   1.000
_cell.length_b   1.000
_cell.length_c   1.000
_cell.angle_alpha   90.00
_cell.angle_beta   90.00
_cell.angle_gamma   90.00
#
_symmetry.space_group_name_H-M   'P 1'
#
loop_
_entity.id
_entity.type
_entity.pdbx_description
1 polymer ?
#
loop_
_entity_poly.entity_id
_entity_poly.type
_entity_poly.pdbx_seq_one_letter_code
_entity_poly.pdbx_strand_id
1 'polypeptide(L)' 'MAGKLYRILVALIVVIIGIFWITEASAIGAPGFFILFGIVFVGIALYILLKTLFSK' A
#
# COMPACT_ATOMS: atom_id res chain seq x y z
N MET A 1 -14.25 17.01 -5.72
CA MET A 1 -12.77 16.98 -5.88
C MET A 1 -12.04 16.58 -4.60
N ALA A 2 -12.40 17.11 -3.42
CA ALA A 2 -11.74 16.79 -2.13
C ALA A 2 -11.67 15.28 -1.79
N GLY A 3 -12.75 14.51 -2.04
CA GLY A 3 -12.76 13.07 -1.76
C GLY A 3 -11.85 12.23 -2.68
N LYS A 4 -11.59 12.69 -3.92
CA LYS A 4 -10.69 12.02 -4.86
C LYS A 4 -9.23 12.22 -4.42
N LEU A 5 -8.87 13.45 -4.07
CA LEU A 5 -7.55 13.79 -3.55
C LEU A 5 -7.25 13.05 -2.23
N TYR A 6 -8.19 13.02 -1.30
CA TYR A 6 -8.04 12.29 -0.04
C TYR A 6 -7.72 10.80 -0.25
N ARG A 7 -8.46 10.12 -1.13
CA ARG A 7 -8.23 8.71 -1.45
C ARG A 7 -6.86 8.46 -2.06
N ILE A 8 -6.40 9.36 -2.93
CA ILE A 8 -5.06 9.29 -3.54
C ILE A 8 -3.98 9.42 -2.46
N LEU A 9 -4.11 10.40 -1.56
CA LEU A 9 -3.14 10.62 -0.48
C LEU A 9 -3.08 9.43 0.48
N VAL A 10 -4.23 8.90 0.88
CA VAL A 10 -4.30 7.69 1.73
C VAL A 10 -3.65 6.49 1.02
N ALA A 11 -3.93 6.28 -0.26
CA ALA A 11 -3.33 5.18 -1.02
C ALA A 11 -1.80 5.29 -1.07
N LEU A 12 -1.25 6.49 -1.29
CA LEU A 12 0.19 6.71 -1.31
C LEU A 12 0.84 6.42 0.06
N ILE A 13 0.21 6.85 1.16
CA ILE A 13 0.70 6.56 2.51
C ILE A 13 0.71 5.04 2.77
N VAL A 14 -0.35 4.33 2.37
CA VAL A 14 -0.43 2.87 2.56
C VAL A 14 0.63 2.13 1.72
N VAL A 15 0.96 2.61 0.51
CA VAL A 15 2.09 2.07 -0.27
C VAL A 15 3.40 2.22 0.49
N ILE A 16 3.68 3.41 1.05
CA ILE A 16 4.90 3.67 1.81
C ILE A 16 4.98 2.76 3.03
N ILE A 17 3.89 2.62 3.78
CA ILE A 17 3.83 1.73 4.95
C ILE A 17 4.04 0.27 4.53
N GLY A 18 3.44 -0.18 3.44
CA GLY A 18 3.61 -1.54 2.93
C GLY A 18 5.05 -1.84 2.52
N ILE A 19 5.73 -0.89 1.88
CA ILE A 19 7.16 -1.01 1.54
C ILE A 19 8.00 -1.06 2.82
N PHE A 20 7.79 -0.14 3.76
CA PHE A 20 8.50 -0.12 5.04
C PHE A 20 8.31 -1.43 5.81
N TRP A 21 7.09 -1.98 5.81
CA TRP A 21 6.81 -3.26 6.44
C TRP A 21 7.62 -4.40 5.81
N ILE A 22 7.69 -4.46 4.48
CA ILE A 22 8.49 -5.48 3.77
C ILE A 22 9.96 -5.36 4.14
N THR A 23 10.52 -4.15 4.18
CA THR A 23 11.92 -3.94 4.48
C THR A 23 12.26 -4.35 5.91
N GLU A 24 11.45 -3.95 6.88
CA GLU A 24 11.66 -4.31 8.29
C GLU A 24 11.46 -5.82 8.54
N ALA A 25 10.41 -6.40 7.97
CA ALA A 25 10.16 -7.85 8.06
C ALA A 25 11.33 -8.65 7.48
N SER A 26 11.91 -8.18 6.37
CA SER A 26 13.08 -8.82 5.77
C SER A 26 14.34 -8.64 6.63
N ALA A 27 14.52 -7.46 7.24
CA ALA A 27 15.68 -7.14 8.05
C ALA A 27 15.77 -7.99 9.33
N ILE A 28 14.64 -8.34 9.95
CA ILE A 28 14.61 -9.15 11.18
C ILE A 28 14.51 -10.66 10.91
N GLY A 29 14.52 -11.09 9.65
CA GLY A 29 14.34 -12.50 9.30
C GLY A 29 12.96 -13.05 9.66
N ALA A 30 11.93 -12.20 9.57
CA ALA A 30 10.57 -12.60 9.91
C ALA A 30 10.09 -13.75 9.01
N PRO A 31 9.15 -14.59 9.50
CA PRO A 31 8.52 -15.60 8.67
C PRO A 31 7.94 -15.00 7.39
N GLY A 32 8.03 -15.72 6.27
CA GLY A 32 7.67 -15.18 4.94
C GLY A 32 6.25 -14.61 4.83
N PHE A 33 5.30 -15.05 5.66
CA PHE A 33 3.95 -14.50 5.69
C PHE A 33 3.89 -13.03 6.16
N PHE A 34 4.87 -12.56 6.95
CA PHE A 34 5.00 -11.14 7.31
C PHE A 34 5.31 -10.29 6.08
N ILE A 35 6.18 -10.77 5.18
CA ILE A 35 6.48 -10.10 3.92
C ILE A 35 5.24 -10.06 3.03
N LEU A 36 4.46 -11.16 2.98
CA LEU A 36 3.21 -11.23 2.22
C LEU A 36 2.19 -10.17 2.66
N PHE A 37 2.09 -9.86 3.96
CA PHE A 37 1.20 -8.79 4.43
C PHE A 37 1.56 -7.43 3.84
N GLY A 38 2.85 -7.09 3.81
CA GLY A 38 3.31 -5.84 3.18
C GLY A 38 3.00 -5.79 1.69
N ILE A 39 3.16 -6.91 0.96
CA ILE A 39 2.81 -7.00 -0.46
C ILE A 39 1.30 -6.78 -0.67
N VAL A 40 0.45 -7.36 0.18
CA VAL A 40 -1.01 -7.19 0.11
C VAL A 40 -1.39 -5.72 0.36
N PHE A 41 -0.77 -5.04 1.33
CA PHE A 41 -1.02 -3.61 1.57
C PHE A 41 -0.69 -2.76 0.34
N VAL A 42 0.48 -3.00 -0.28
CA VAL A 42 0.87 -2.31 -1.51
C VAL A 42 -0.11 -2.60 -2.64
N GLY A 43 -0.49 -3.86 -2.84
CA GLY A 43 -1.41 -4.28 -3.90
C GLY A 43 -2.80 -3.63 -3.78
N ILE A 44 -3.38 -3.62 -2.58
CA ILE A 44 -4.67 -2.97 -2.31
C ILE A 44 -4.58 -1.46 -2.54
N ALA A 45 -3.51 -0.83 -2.07
CA ALA A 45 -3.31 0.60 -2.25
C ALA A 45 -3.19 1.00 -3.72
N LEU A 46 -2.44 0.23 -4.51
CA LEU A 46 -2.33 0.42 -5.96
C LEU A 46 -3.69 0.21 -6.65
N TYR A 47 -4.45 -0.82 -6.27
CA TYR A 47 -5.78 -1.05 -6.81
C TYR A 47 -6.72 0.14 -6.55
N ILE A 48 -6.76 0.65 -5.31
CA ILE A 48 -7.59 1.81 -4.94
C ILE A 48 -7.13 3.06 -5.70
N LEU A 49 -5.82 3.26 -5.83
CA LEU A 49 -5.25 4.39 -6.56
C LEU A 49 -5.68 4.36 -8.03
N LEU A 50 -5.46 3.24 -8.73
CA LEU A 50 -5.83 3.08 -10.13
C LEU A 50 -7.34 3.25 -10.31
N LYS A 51 -8.16 2.59 -9.48
CA LYS A 51 -9.62 2.74 -9.52
C LYS A 51 -10.06 4.19 -9.33
N THR A 52 -9.42 4.92 -8.42
CA THR A 52 -9.73 6.32 -8.15
C THR A 52 -9.31 7.23 -9.30
N LEU A 53 -8.18 6.97 -9.93
CA LEU A 53 -7.69 7.72 -11.09
C LEU A 53 -8.61 7.55 -12.30
N PHE A 54 -8.99 6.31 -12.61
CA PHE A 54 -9.78 5.96 -13.80
C PHE A 54 -11.31 5.99 -13.61
N SER A 55 -11.81 6.21 -12.39
CA SER A 55 -13.24 6.50 -12.18
C SER A 55 -13.56 7.85 -12.82
N LYS A 56 -14.36 7.80 -13.89
CA LYS A 56 -14.99 8.98 -14.52
C LYS A 56 -16.00 9.61 -13.55
#